data_AF-A0A9K3K9T8-F1
#
_entry.id   AF-A0A9K3K9T8-F1
#
_cell.length_a   1.000
_cell.length_b   1.000
_cell.length_c   1.000
_cell.angle_alpha   90.00
_cell.angle_beta   90.00
_cell.angle_gamma   90.00
#
_symmetry.space_group_name_H-M   'P 1'
#
loop_
_entity.id
_entity.type
_entity.pdbx_description
1 polymer ?
#
loop_
_entity_poly.entity_id
_entity_poly.type
_entity_poly.pdbx_seq_one_letter_code
_entity_poly.pdbx_strand_id
1 'polypeptide(L)'
;MTDTAADKMGTLSSESLQHRNVNRSKKRKQPNNNGGTLENAYKDVSFVSRASSGRPDSPHFLFSSSYAISSKTTISNTGENKEAVDKIETIRPLSDENKLFAMVPQVVHCHVNGLCVVTAGKVKEWLAKLYPKRTLQSVELVATEPPPCSAAEKRKRQSKMLRGGNVEHIVRPTSVIAKLKLTNNDNKDRSTEVPLYAGVWGTIVELNHGLNPQILLDDPLLDGHLAVILPSGRFPPPPNAT
;
A
#
# COMPACT_ATOMS: atom_id res chain seq x y z
N MET A 1 9.01 63.41 17.41
CA MET A 1 7.75 64.09 17.09
C MET A 1 6.99 63.11 16.20
N THR A 2 5.97 62.37 16.62
CA THR A 2 4.96 62.55 17.68
C THR A 2 4.27 61.19 17.92
N ASP A 3 3.90 60.96 19.19
CA ASP A 3 2.69 60.27 19.71
C ASP A 3 2.49 58.76 19.45
N THR A 4 2.51 57.85 20.45
CA THR A 4 1.77 57.70 21.73
C THR A 4 0.27 57.36 21.54
N ALA A 5 -0.09 56.08 21.72
CA ALA A 5 -1.42 55.60 22.14
C ALA A 5 -1.29 54.14 22.64
N ALA A 6 -1.30 53.87 23.95
CA ALA A 6 -2.48 53.70 24.82
C ALA A 6 -3.33 52.49 24.38
N ASP A 7 -3.07 51.29 24.91
CA ASP A 7 -3.56 50.77 26.20
C ASP A 7 -5.10 50.65 26.24
N LYS A 8 -5.60 49.43 26.02
CA LYS A 8 -6.97 49.01 26.35
C LYS A 8 -6.94 47.57 26.84
N MET A 9 -6.71 47.44 28.15
CA MET A 9 -7.06 46.28 28.96
C MET A 9 -8.58 46.10 28.97
N GLY A 10 -9.06 45.08 28.26
CA GLY A 10 -10.44 44.62 28.33
C GLY A 10 -10.58 43.47 29.32
N THR A 11 -11.00 43.77 30.54
CA THR A 11 -11.52 42.81 31.52
C THR A 11 -12.82 42.21 31.01
N LEU A 12 -12.80 40.92 30.65
CA LEU A 12 -14.02 40.15 30.40
C LEU A 12 -14.33 39.26 31.61
N SER A 13 -15.46 39.62 32.20
CA SER A 13 -16.30 38.95 33.19
C SER A 13 -16.19 37.42 33.24
N SER A 14 -15.78 36.95 34.41
CA SER A 14 -15.99 35.60 34.91
C SER A 14 -17.47 35.41 35.28
N GLU A 15 -18.31 35.02 34.33
CA GLU A 15 -19.66 34.50 34.63
C GLU A 15 -19.66 32.98 34.65
N SER A 16 -20.02 32.49 35.83
CA SER A 16 -20.21 31.12 36.25
C SER A 16 -21.32 30.41 35.48
N LEU A 17 -20.97 29.43 34.65
CA LEU A 17 -21.89 28.43 34.13
C LEU A 17 -21.56 27.06 34.73
N GLN A 18 -22.15 26.80 35.90
CA GLN A 18 -22.24 25.47 36.49
C GLN A 18 -23.23 24.61 35.67
N HIS A 19 -22.78 24.03 34.57
CA HIS A 19 -23.55 23.00 33.87
C HIS A 19 -23.22 21.60 34.37
N ARG A 20 -24.23 21.02 35.01
CA ARG A 20 -24.34 19.65 35.52
C ARG A 20 -23.76 18.61 34.56
N ASN A 21 -22.64 18.01 34.97
CA ASN A 21 -22.04 16.84 34.31
C ASN A 21 -22.88 15.59 34.63
N VAL A 22 -23.93 15.36 33.85
CA VAL A 22 -24.71 14.12 33.91
C VAL A 22 -23.91 13.03 33.20
N ASN A 23 -23.12 12.27 33.97
CA ASN A 23 -22.44 11.06 33.53
C ASN A 23 -23.45 9.97 33.15
N ARG A 24 -24.08 10.11 31.97
CA ARG A 24 -24.78 9.00 31.29
C ARG A 24 -23.72 8.11 30.67
N SER A 25 -23.26 7.13 31.44
CA SER A 25 -22.52 5.97 30.98
C SER A 25 -23.39 5.14 30.03
N LYS A 26 -23.57 5.64 28.80
CA LYS A 26 -24.11 4.86 27.69
C LYS A 26 -23.17 3.68 27.49
N LYS A 27 -23.59 2.49 27.95
CA LYS A 27 -23.00 1.20 27.56
C LYS A 27 -22.91 1.18 26.03
N ARG A 28 -21.73 1.50 25.50
CA ARG A 28 -21.43 1.39 24.07
C ARG A 28 -21.53 -0.10 23.76
N LYS A 29 -22.61 -0.48 23.09
CA LYS A 29 -22.76 -1.79 22.45
C LYS A 29 -21.48 -2.00 21.63
N GLN A 30 -20.63 -2.93 22.04
CA GLN A 30 -19.45 -3.26 21.24
C GLN A 30 -19.96 -3.74 19.88
N PRO A 31 -19.52 -3.10 18.78
CA PRO A 31 -19.90 -3.57 17.45
C PRO A 31 -19.41 -5.02 17.31
N ASN A 32 -20.30 -5.89 16.83
CA ASN A 32 -20.01 -7.29 16.56
C ASN A 32 -18.68 -7.44 15.82
N ASN A 33 -17.87 -8.41 16.25
CA ASN A 33 -16.56 -8.74 15.71
C ASN A 33 -16.63 -9.06 14.20
N ASN A 34 -16.37 -8.06 13.37
CA ASN A 34 -16.16 -8.20 11.93
C ASN A 34 -14.76 -8.77 11.59
N GLY A 35 -14.22 -9.67 12.42
CA GLY A 35 -12.86 -10.23 12.26
C GLY A 35 -12.62 -10.77 10.84
N GLY A 36 -13.63 -11.42 10.26
CA GLY A 36 -13.52 -12.00 8.92
C GLY A 36 -13.34 -11.01 7.76
N THR A 37 -13.59 -9.70 7.93
CA THR A 37 -13.43 -8.76 6.79
C THR A 37 -11.95 -8.53 6.46
N LEU A 38 -11.09 -8.49 7.47
CA LEU A 38 -9.65 -8.33 7.30
C LEU A 38 -9.03 -9.61 6.73
N GLU A 39 -9.39 -10.76 7.28
CA GLU A 39 -8.85 -12.06 6.85
C GLU A 39 -9.20 -12.35 5.38
N ASN A 40 -10.45 -12.11 5.01
CA ASN A 40 -10.91 -12.26 3.63
C ASN A 40 -10.23 -11.29 2.66
N ALA A 41 -9.75 -10.13 3.12
CA ALA A 41 -9.06 -9.18 2.26
C ALA A 41 -7.64 -9.65 1.90
N TYR A 42 -7.01 -10.43 2.76
CA TYR A 42 -5.63 -10.90 2.60
C TYR A 42 -5.48 -12.39 2.26
N LYS A 43 -6.59 -13.14 2.15
CA LYS A 43 -6.59 -14.59 1.88
C LYS A 43 -5.74 -15.07 0.70
N ASP A 44 -5.53 -14.22 -0.31
CA ASP A 44 -4.79 -14.57 -1.53
C ASP A 44 -3.34 -14.04 -1.53
N VAL A 45 -2.94 -13.33 -0.47
CA VAL A 45 -1.69 -12.60 -0.38
C VAL A 45 -0.92 -12.99 0.88
N SER A 46 0.40 -13.11 0.77
CA SER A 46 1.30 -13.38 1.87
C SER A 46 2.44 -12.36 1.89
N PHE A 47 2.98 -12.10 3.07
CA PHE A 47 4.02 -11.09 3.31
C PHE A 47 5.25 -11.77 3.88
N VAL A 48 6.37 -11.70 3.14
CA VAL A 48 7.65 -12.21 3.58
C VAL A 48 8.49 -11.04 4.10
N SER A 49 8.78 -11.05 5.40
CA SER A 49 9.61 -10.02 6.03
C SER A 49 10.98 -9.95 5.36
N ARG A 50 11.45 -8.73 5.06
CA ARG A 50 12.78 -8.49 4.51
C ARG A 50 13.71 -7.99 5.62
N ALA A 51 14.82 -8.68 5.81
CA ALA A 51 15.86 -8.22 6.73
C ALA A 51 16.42 -6.87 6.27
N SER A 52 16.69 -5.98 7.23
CA SER A 52 17.43 -4.76 6.95
C SER A 52 18.83 -5.12 6.44
N SER A 53 19.26 -4.48 5.36
CA SER A 53 20.63 -4.66 4.86
C SER A 53 21.67 -3.97 5.75
N GLY A 54 21.24 -3.10 6.68
CA GLY A 54 22.11 -2.28 7.52
C GLY A 54 22.88 -1.18 6.78
N ARG A 55 22.71 -1.05 5.47
CA ARG A 55 23.38 -0.02 4.67
C ARG A 55 22.64 1.31 4.77
N PRO A 56 23.35 2.45 4.90
CA PRO A 56 22.73 3.77 5.03
C PRO A 56 21.91 4.14 3.79
N ASP A 57 22.33 3.70 2.60
CA ASP A 57 21.62 3.97 1.34
C ASP A 57 20.45 3.01 1.07
N SER A 58 20.13 2.14 2.03
CA SER A 58 19.05 1.18 1.88
C SER A 58 17.71 1.81 2.30
N PRO A 59 16.59 1.48 1.62
CA PRO A 59 15.26 1.93 2.04
C PRO A 59 14.95 1.63 3.51
N HIS A 60 15.55 0.58 4.06
CA HIS A 60 15.42 0.19 5.46
C HIS A 60 15.81 1.29 6.47
N PHE A 61 16.56 2.33 6.08
CA PHE A 61 16.82 3.48 6.94
C PHE A 61 15.57 4.35 7.15
N LEU A 62 14.70 4.45 6.13
CA LEU A 62 13.50 5.28 6.15
C LEU A 62 12.27 4.53 6.69
N PHE A 63 12.33 3.20 6.76
CA PHE A 63 11.18 2.34 7.04
C PHE A 63 11.42 1.45 8.25
N SER A 64 10.41 1.30 9.10
CA SER A 64 10.46 0.45 10.29
C SER A 64 10.46 -1.04 9.95
N SER A 65 9.82 -1.42 8.85
CA SER A 65 9.81 -2.79 8.33
C SER A 65 9.52 -2.81 6.84
N SER A 66 9.80 -3.93 6.18
CA SER A 66 9.53 -4.10 4.74
C SER A 66 9.17 -5.54 4.44
N TYR A 67 8.24 -5.74 3.51
CA TYR A 67 7.68 -7.05 3.18
C TYR A 67 7.64 -7.25 1.68
N ALA A 68 8.18 -8.36 1.19
CA ALA A 68 7.92 -8.81 -0.18
C ALA A 68 6.52 -9.42 -0.24
N ILE A 69 5.77 -9.09 -1.28
CA ILE A 69 4.42 -9.62 -1.48
C ILE A 69 4.51 -10.89 -2.32
N SER A 70 3.87 -11.97 -1.87
CA SER A 70 3.75 -13.22 -2.62
C SER A 70 2.30 -13.68 -2.71
N SER A 71 1.87 -14.14 -3.88
CA SER A 71 0.54 -14.75 -4.06
C SER A 71 0.52 -16.15 -3.48
N LYS A 72 -0.55 -16.50 -2.76
CA LYS A 72 -0.73 -17.85 -2.20
C LYS A 72 -1.22 -18.87 -3.24
N THR A 73 -1.85 -18.41 -4.31
CA THR A 73 -2.54 -19.27 -5.29
C THR A 73 -1.60 -20.14 -6.12
N THR A 74 -0.28 -19.93 -6.06
CA THR A 74 0.65 -20.51 -7.04
C THR A 74 1.14 -21.93 -6.73
N ILE A 75 0.95 -22.49 -5.51
CA ILE A 75 1.61 -23.76 -5.17
C ILE A 75 0.70 -24.68 -4.34
N SER A 76 -0.15 -25.47 -5.00
CA SER A 76 -0.74 -26.66 -4.39
C SER A 76 -0.66 -27.92 -5.25
N ASN A 77 0.13 -27.91 -6.34
CA ASN A 77 0.17 -29.02 -7.29
C ASN A 77 1.53 -29.70 -7.47
N THR A 78 2.48 -29.58 -6.54
CA THR A 78 3.73 -30.37 -6.65
C THR A 78 4.20 -30.85 -5.29
N GLY A 79 4.34 -32.18 -5.20
CA GLY A 79 4.51 -32.95 -3.97
C GLY A 79 5.68 -32.51 -3.10
N GLU A 80 5.48 -32.80 -1.82
CA GLU A 80 6.36 -32.60 -0.69
C GLU A 80 7.81 -33.00 -0.98
N ASN A 81 8.71 -32.00 -1.00
CA ASN A 81 10.10 -32.20 -0.60
C ASN A 81 10.51 -30.98 0.23
N LYS A 82 10.50 -31.17 1.56
CA LYS A 82 10.89 -30.18 2.55
C LYS A 82 12.41 -30.13 2.64
N GLU A 83 13.05 -29.16 1.98
CA GLU A 83 14.39 -28.72 2.37
C GLU A 83 14.72 -27.30 1.85
N ALA A 84 15.14 -26.45 2.81
CA ALA A 84 15.95 -25.23 2.69
C ALA A 84 15.39 -23.95 2.01
N VAL A 85 15.00 -23.01 2.89
CA VAL A 85 15.45 -21.62 3.02
C VAL A 85 16.37 -21.04 1.91
N ASP A 86 16.01 -19.82 1.46
CA ASP A 86 16.78 -18.85 0.65
C ASP A 86 16.89 -18.98 -0.87
N LYS A 87 16.19 -19.92 -1.51
CA LYS A 87 15.96 -19.82 -2.96
C LYS A 87 14.65 -19.12 -3.24
N ILE A 88 14.74 -17.85 -3.67
CA ILE A 88 13.69 -17.25 -4.50
C ILE A 88 13.50 -18.23 -5.66
N GLU A 89 12.46 -19.05 -5.58
CA GLU A 89 12.25 -20.16 -6.49
C GLU A 89 12.37 -19.67 -7.92
N THR A 90 13.26 -20.36 -8.65
CA THR A 90 13.46 -20.19 -10.07
C THR A 90 12.12 -20.45 -10.76
N ILE A 91 11.34 -19.38 -10.95
CA ILE A 91 10.10 -19.38 -11.73
C ILE A 91 10.41 -20.07 -13.05
N ARG A 92 9.94 -21.31 -13.21
CA ARG A 92 10.02 -22.03 -14.48
C ARG A 92 9.20 -21.23 -15.50
N PRO A 93 9.64 -21.11 -16.76
CA PRO A 93 8.84 -20.48 -17.79
C PRO A 93 7.56 -21.31 -17.98
N LEU A 94 6.44 -20.87 -17.39
CA LEU A 94 5.13 -21.48 -17.64
C LEU A 94 4.78 -21.30 -19.12
N SER A 95 4.14 -22.31 -19.70
CA SER A 95 3.58 -22.26 -21.06
C SER A 95 2.67 -21.03 -21.23
N ASP A 96 2.59 -20.51 -22.45
CA ASP A 96 2.05 -19.18 -22.76
C ASP A 96 0.60 -18.94 -22.30
N GLU A 97 -0.18 -19.98 -22.01
CA GLU A 97 -1.58 -19.85 -21.58
C GLU A 97 -1.75 -19.70 -20.05
N ASN A 98 -0.78 -20.11 -19.23
CA ASN A 98 -0.82 -19.95 -17.76
C ASN A 98 0.11 -18.84 -17.23
N LYS A 99 0.75 -18.05 -18.11
CA LYS A 99 1.57 -16.87 -17.74
C LYS A 99 0.77 -15.71 -17.11
N LEU A 100 -0.56 -15.84 -17.04
CA LEU A 100 -1.49 -14.74 -16.73
C LEU A 100 -1.46 -14.21 -15.29
N PHE A 101 -0.75 -14.83 -14.35
CA PHE A 101 -0.77 -14.40 -12.94
C PHE A 101 0.59 -14.39 -12.23
N ALA A 102 1.71 -14.31 -12.95
CA ALA A 102 2.98 -14.04 -12.30
C ALA A 102 2.92 -12.63 -11.71
N MET A 103 2.73 -12.53 -10.39
CA MET A 103 2.69 -11.24 -9.71
C MET A 103 4.09 -10.63 -9.78
N VAL A 104 4.18 -9.35 -10.15
CA VAL A 104 5.44 -8.60 -10.06
C VAL A 104 5.89 -8.62 -8.58
N PRO A 105 7.18 -8.87 -8.29
CA PRO A 105 7.70 -8.94 -6.92
C PRO A 105 7.74 -7.55 -6.28
N GLN A 106 6.57 -7.05 -5.92
CA GLN A 106 6.35 -5.77 -5.25
C GLN A 106 6.74 -5.85 -3.77
N VAL A 107 7.02 -4.69 -3.20
CA VAL A 107 7.45 -4.57 -1.79
C VAL A 107 6.56 -3.55 -1.11
N VAL A 108 6.14 -3.87 0.12
CA VAL A 108 5.47 -2.91 1.00
C VAL A 108 6.45 -2.51 2.09
N HIS A 109 6.73 -1.22 2.17
CA HIS A 109 7.53 -0.64 3.24
C HIS A 109 6.61 0.01 4.27
N CYS A 110 6.85 -0.22 5.55
CA CYS A 110 6.09 0.39 6.63
C CYS A 110 6.90 1.53 7.22
N HIS A 111 6.31 2.72 7.30
CA HIS A 111 6.90 3.85 7.98
C HIS A 111 6.55 3.82 9.47
N VAL A 112 7.32 4.53 10.30
CA VAL A 112 7.13 4.59 11.77
C VAL A 112 5.78 5.20 12.19
N ASN A 113 5.17 6.02 11.32
CA ASN A 113 3.84 6.60 11.53
C ASN A 113 2.68 5.65 11.15
N GLY A 114 2.99 4.42 10.70
CA GLY A 114 2.00 3.43 10.28
C GLY A 114 1.51 3.56 8.84
N LEU A 115 2.07 4.46 8.02
CA LEU A 115 1.83 4.47 6.57
C LEU A 115 2.58 3.33 5.89
N CYS A 116 1.98 2.81 4.81
CA CYS A 116 2.58 1.79 3.96
C CYS A 116 2.93 2.40 2.61
N VAL A 117 4.17 2.26 2.16
CA VAL A 117 4.63 2.66 0.82
C VAL A 117 4.76 1.41 -0.04
N VAL A 118 4.04 1.37 -1.16
CA VAL A 118 4.05 0.24 -2.10
C VAL A 118 4.99 0.56 -3.24
N THR A 119 5.95 -0.31 -3.50
CA THR A 119 7.00 -0.10 -4.50
C THR A 119 7.05 -1.28 -5.47
N ALA A 120 7.63 -1.06 -6.66
CA ALA A 120 7.70 -2.08 -7.70
C ALA A 120 8.79 -3.14 -7.46
N GLY A 121 9.61 -2.99 -6.42
CA GLY A 121 10.49 -4.02 -5.94
C GLY A 121 11.63 -4.34 -6.90
N LYS A 122 11.65 -5.56 -7.46
CA LYS A 122 12.66 -6.02 -8.43
C LYS A 122 12.09 -6.10 -9.85
N VAL A 123 11.35 -5.08 -10.26
CA VAL A 123 10.61 -5.07 -11.53
C VAL A 123 11.53 -5.18 -12.74
N LYS A 124 12.72 -4.56 -12.71
CA LYS A 124 13.68 -4.61 -13.81
C LYS A 124 14.19 -6.02 -14.07
N GLU A 125 14.66 -6.70 -13.03
CA GLU A 125 15.14 -8.08 -13.13
C GLU A 125 14.02 -9.05 -13.50
N TRP A 126 12.82 -8.81 -12.96
CA TRP A 126 11.63 -9.60 -13.25
C TRP A 126 11.20 -9.46 -14.72
N LEU A 127 11.17 -8.23 -15.25
CA LEU A 127 10.85 -7.96 -16.66
C LEU A 127 11.90 -8.56 -17.59
N ALA A 128 13.19 -8.39 -17.28
CA ALA A 128 14.27 -8.99 -18.08
C ALA A 128 14.18 -10.52 -18.12
N LYS A 129 13.78 -11.15 -17.01
CA LYS A 129 13.64 -12.61 -16.92
C LYS A 129 12.41 -13.14 -17.66
N LEU A 130 11.24 -12.54 -17.47
CA LEU A 130 9.98 -13.06 -18.03
C LEU A 130 9.66 -12.54 -19.43
N TYR A 131 10.15 -11.36 -19.77
CA TYR A 131 9.88 -10.68 -21.04
C TYR A 131 11.17 -10.15 -21.69
N PRO A 132 12.17 -11.00 -21.98
CA PRO A 132 13.50 -10.57 -22.44
C PRO A 132 13.49 -9.80 -23.77
N LYS A 133 12.45 -9.95 -24.60
CA LYS A 133 12.29 -9.26 -25.89
C LYS A 133 11.37 -8.05 -25.84
N ARG A 134 10.91 -7.66 -24.65
CA ARG A 134 9.98 -6.55 -24.48
C ARG A 134 10.62 -5.42 -23.71
N THR A 135 10.18 -4.23 -24.03
CA THR A 135 10.61 -2.98 -23.39
C THR A 135 9.42 -2.37 -22.67
N LEU A 136 9.69 -1.78 -21.49
CA LEU A 136 8.68 -1.04 -20.74
C LEU A 136 8.44 0.30 -21.43
N GLN A 137 7.26 0.47 -22.02
CA GLN A 137 6.89 1.66 -22.79
C GLN A 137 6.30 2.75 -21.90
N SER A 138 5.38 2.37 -21.01
CA SER A 138 4.71 3.33 -20.12
C SER A 138 4.22 2.66 -18.84
N VAL A 139 3.98 3.50 -17.84
CA VAL A 139 3.36 3.15 -16.57
C VAL A 139 2.09 3.98 -16.45
N GLU A 140 0.94 3.34 -16.27
CA GLU A 140 -0.36 3.99 -16.14
C GLU A 140 -0.92 3.74 -14.74
N LEU A 141 -1.16 4.80 -13.97
CA LEU A 141 -1.81 4.71 -12.67
C LEU A 141 -3.32 4.58 -12.90
N VAL A 142 -3.90 3.49 -12.40
CA VAL A 142 -5.32 3.15 -12.59
C VAL A 142 -6.14 3.49 -11.34
N ALA A 143 -5.50 3.48 -10.17
CA ALA A 143 -6.16 3.90 -8.95
C ALA A 143 -6.39 5.41 -8.92
N THR A 144 -7.39 5.83 -8.15
CA THR A 144 -7.71 7.25 -7.95
C THR A 144 -7.41 7.67 -6.53
N GLU A 145 -6.75 8.81 -6.40
CA GLU A 145 -6.60 9.47 -5.11
C GLU A 145 -7.97 9.95 -4.61
N PRO A 146 -8.17 9.93 -3.29
CA PRO A 146 -9.30 10.64 -2.72
C PRO A 146 -9.15 12.15 -2.94
N PRO A 147 -10.25 12.88 -3.11
CA PRO A 147 -10.17 14.34 -3.20
C PRO A 147 -9.50 14.92 -1.94
N PRO A 148 -8.76 16.04 -2.07
CA PRO A 148 -8.15 16.72 -0.94
C PRO A 148 -9.19 16.95 0.16
N CYS A 149 -8.92 16.44 1.35
CA CYS A 149 -9.84 16.51 2.48
C CYS A 149 -9.12 16.83 3.78
N SER A 150 -9.88 17.38 4.72
CA SER A 150 -9.37 17.75 6.04
C SER A 150 -8.94 16.51 6.84
N ALA A 151 -8.02 16.69 7.80
CA ALA A 151 -7.60 15.60 8.69
C ALA A 151 -8.78 14.98 9.46
N ALA A 152 -9.80 15.77 9.81
CA ALA A 152 -11.02 15.30 10.46
C ALA A 152 -11.82 14.35 9.56
N GLU A 153 -11.95 14.67 8.27
CA GLU A 153 -12.63 13.82 7.29
C GLU A 153 -11.86 12.53 7.02
N LYS A 154 -10.51 12.59 6.96
CA LYS A 154 -9.67 11.39 6.86
C LYS A 154 -9.95 10.42 8.02
N ARG A 155 -9.99 10.91 9.27
CA ARG A 155 -10.34 10.11 10.46
C ARG A 155 -11.78 9.58 10.42
N LYS A 156 -12.74 10.40 9.96
CA LYS A 156 -14.14 10.00 9.80
C LYS A 156 -14.27 8.88 8.77
N ARG A 157 -13.55 8.98 7.66
CA ARG A 157 -13.50 7.98 6.59
C ARG A 157 -12.92 6.65 7.09
N GLN A 158 -11.78 6.69 7.79
CA GLN A 158 -11.21 5.50 8.43
C GLN A 158 -12.17 4.86 9.45
N SER A 159 -12.82 5.68 10.29
CA SER A 159 -13.78 5.19 11.27
C SER A 159 -14.99 4.52 10.61
N LYS A 160 -15.44 5.03 9.46
CA LYS A 160 -16.51 4.42 8.66
C LYS A 160 -16.08 3.09 8.06
N MET A 161 -14.86 3.03 7.53
CA MET A 161 -14.26 1.81 6.96
C MET A 161 -14.13 0.69 7.99
N LEU A 162 -13.59 1.00 9.18
CA LEU A 162 -13.46 0.04 10.29
C LEU A 162 -14.80 -0.53 10.77
N ARG A 163 -15.89 0.20 10.54
CA ARG A 163 -17.26 -0.24 10.85
C ARG A 163 -17.91 -1.01 9.70
N GLY A 164 -17.18 -1.32 8.63
CA GLY A 164 -17.70 -1.97 7.43
C GLY A 164 -18.58 -1.06 6.57
N GLY A 165 -18.54 0.25 6.78
CA GLY A 165 -19.27 1.19 5.94
C GLY A 165 -18.64 1.30 4.56
N ASN A 166 -19.47 1.50 3.53
CA ASN A 166 -18.98 1.75 2.18
C ASN A 166 -18.23 3.10 2.15
N VAL A 167 -16.98 3.04 1.71
CA VAL A 167 -16.06 4.17 1.64
C VAL A 167 -15.38 4.10 0.27
N GLU A 168 -15.48 5.20 -0.46
CA GLU A 168 -14.84 5.37 -1.77
C GLU A 168 -13.32 5.45 -1.61
N HIS A 169 -12.60 5.07 -2.67
CA HIS A 169 -11.13 5.09 -2.73
C HIS A 169 -10.43 4.16 -1.72
N ILE A 170 -11.11 3.09 -1.29
CA ILE A 170 -10.46 1.96 -0.62
C ILE A 170 -9.85 1.04 -1.67
N VAL A 171 -8.60 0.67 -1.45
CA VAL A 171 -7.94 -0.40 -2.18
C VAL A 171 -7.84 -1.65 -1.32
N ARG A 172 -8.05 -2.81 -1.95
CA ARG A 172 -7.76 -4.12 -1.39
C ARG A 172 -6.36 -4.57 -1.84
N PRO A 173 -5.74 -5.57 -1.19
CA PRO A 173 -4.44 -6.08 -1.61
C PRO A 173 -4.38 -6.49 -3.08
N THR A 174 -5.49 -7.01 -3.63
CA THR A 174 -5.65 -7.41 -5.04
C THR A 174 -6.16 -6.30 -5.96
N SER A 175 -6.37 -5.08 -5.47
CA SER A 175 -6.72 -3.94 -6.32
C SER A 175 -5.53 -3.53 -7.18
N VAL A 176 -5.74 -3.38 -8.49
CA VAL A 176 -4.74 -2.87 -9.42
C VAL A 176 -4.57 -1.37 -9.20
N ILE A 177 -3.35 -0.95 -8.88
CA ILE A 177 -3.00 0.47 -8.69
C ILE A 177 -2.31 1.07 -9.90
N ALA A 178 -1.55 0.26 -10.63
CA ALA A 178 -0.86 0.68 -11.84
C ALA A 178 -0.81 -0.46 -12.86
N LYS A 179 -0.58 -0.12 -14.12
CA LYS A 179 -0.36 -1.05 -15.22
C LYS A 179 0.93 -0.69 -15.95
N LEU A 180 1.74 -1.70 -16.23
CA LEU A 180 2.92 -1.57 -17.07
C LEU A 180 2.55 -1.96 -18.49
N LYS A 181 2.78 -1.09 -19.47
CA LYS A 181 2.60 -1.40 -20.88
C LYS A 181 3.94 -1.80 -21.48
N LEU A 182 4.02 -3.05 -21.93
CA LEU A 182 5.21 -3.64 -22.53
C LEU A 182 5.03 -3.78 -24.04
N THR A 183 5.96 -3.25 -24.82
CA THR A 183 5.99 -3.41 -26.29
C THR A 183 7.03 -4.44 -26.71
N ASN A 184 6.71 -5.24 -27.72
CA ASN A 184 7.67 -6.15 -28.31
C ASN A 184 8.56 -5.40 -29.31
N ASN A 185 9.88 -5.63 -29.25
CA ASN A 185 10.81 -5.00 -30.18
C ASN A 185 10.58 -5.46 -31.64
N ASP A 186 10.13 -6.70 -31.82
CA ASP A 186 9.90 -7.30 -33.14
C ASP A 186 8.54 -6.89 -33.75
N ASN A 187 7.56 -6.53 -32.92
CA ASN A 187 6.21 -6.19 -33.36
C ASN A 187 5.57 -5.15 -32.44
N LYS A 188 5.57 -3.89 -32.90
CA LYS A 188 5.09 -2.74 -32.13
C LYS A 188 3.58 -2.76 -31.86
N ASP A 189 2.80 -3.52 -32.62
CA ASP A 189 1.33 -3.52 -32.50
C ASP A 189 0.83 -4.41 -31.35
N ARG A 190 1.69 -5.26 -30.77
CA ARG A 190 1.33 -6.13 -29.65
C ARG A 190 1.85 -5.59 -28.33
N SER A 191 1.04 -4.78 -27.65
CA SER A 191 1.27 -4.40 -26.26
C SER A 191 0.79 -5.48 -25.29
N THR A 192 1.53 -5.74 -24.23
CA THR A 192 1.05 -6.53 -23.08
C THR A 192 0.99 -5.65 -21.86
N GLU A 193 -0.12 -5.73 -21.13
CA GLU A 193 -0.31 -5.03 -19.87
C GLU A 193 0.04 -5.96 -18.70
N VAL A 194 0.86 -5.48 -17.77
CA VAL A 194 1.18 -6.19 -16.52
C VAL A 194 0.62 -5.38 -15.35
N PRO A 195 -0.32 -5.93 -14.57
CA PRO A 195 -0.88 -5.22 -13.42
C PRO A 195 0.10 -5.16 -12.24
N LEU A 196 0.10 -4.03 -11.55
CA LEU A 196 0.72 -3.82 -10.25
C LEU A 196 -0.38 -3.59 -9.22
N TYR A 197 -0.29 -4.28 -8.09
CA TYR A 197 -1.34 -4.35 -7.09
C TYR A 197 -1.03 -3.51 -5.86
N ALA A 198 -2.06 -3.17 -5.09
CA ALA A 198 -1.89 -2.39 -3.86
C ALA A 198 -1.13 -3.15 -2.77
N GLY A 199 -1.33 -4.47 -2.65
CA GLY A 199 -0.72 -5.29 -1.59
C GLY A 199 -1.14 -4.94 -0.16
N VAL A 200 -1.87 -3.85 0.05
CA VAL A 200 -2.32 -3.36 1.35
C VAL A 200 -3.81 -3.02 1.26
N TRP A 201 -4.58 -3.43 2.26
CA TRP A 201 -5.95 -2.98 2.44
C TRP A 201 -5.95 -1.63 3.15
N GLY A 202 -6.46 -0.60 2.50
CA GLY A 202 -6.39 0.74 3.04
C GLY A 202 -6.98 1.82 2.15
N THR A 203 -6.71 3.07 2.53
CA THR A 203 -7.02 4.26 1.72
C THR A 203 -5.73 4.78 1.10
N ILE A 204 -5.74 5.03 -0.20
CA ILE A 204 -4.63 5.71 -0.87
C ILE A 204 -4.55 7.13 -0.32
N VAL A 205 -3.37 7.51 0.15
CA VAL A 205 -3.05 8.86 0.60
C VAL A 205 -2.43 9.67 -0.53
N GLU A 206 -1.60 9.01 -1.34
CA GLU A 206 -0.80 9.61 -2.41
C GLU A 206 -0.47 8.56 -3.48
N LEU A 207 -0.47 8.98 -4.74
CA LEU A 207 -0.01 8.28 -5.92
C LEU A 207 1.16 9.04 -6.53
N ASN A 208 2.16 8.30 -7.03
CA ASN A 208 3.31 8.92 -7.65
C ASN A 208 3.01 9.35 -9.11
N HIS A 209 2.37 10.50 -9.29
CA HIS A 209 2.07 11.03 -10.63
C HIS A 209 3.30 11.36 -11.48
N GLY A 210 4.49 11.46 -10.87
CA GLY A 210 5.77 11.65 -11.58
C GLY A 210 6.37 10.36 -12.14
N LEU A 211 5.73 9.21 -11.92
CA LEU A 211 6.25 7.91 -12.28
C LEU A 211 6.35 7.75 -13.81
N ASN A 212 7.55 7.44 -14.28
CA ASN A 212 7.82 7.09 -15.67
C ASN A 212 8.61 5.77 -15.73
N PRO A 213 8.72 5.14 -16.91
CA PRO A 213 9.45 3.88 -17.07
C PRO A 213 10.89 3.92 -16.54
N GLN A 214 11.60 5.03 -16.74
CA GLN A 214 13.00 5.14 -16.35
C GLN A 214 13.16 5.14 -14.83
N ILE A 215 12.38 5.96 -14.12
CA ILE A 215 12.38 6.01 -12.64
C ILE A 215 12.07 4.62 -12.06
N LEU A 216 11.06 3.94 -12.62
CA LEU A 216 10.66 2.61 -12.16
C LEU A 216 11.77 1.56 -12.36
N LEU A 217 12.61 1.70 -13.38
CA LEU A 217 13.69 0.77 -13.68
C LEU A 217 15.00 1.11 -12.93
N ASP A 218 15.27 2.38 -12.70
CA ASP A 218 16.52 2.84 -12.07
C ASP A 218 16.45 2.78 -10.54
N ASP A 219 15.34 3.22 -9.95
CA ASP A 219 15.11 3.17 -8.50
C ASP A 219 13.70 2.67 -8.17
N PRO A 220 13.45 1.36 -8.30
CA PRO A 220 12.14 0.77 -8.04
C PRO A 220 11.72 0.76 -6.56
N LEU A 221 12.60 1.16 -5.62
CA LEU A 221 12.38 1.02 -4.17
C LEU A 221 12.15 2.35 -3.45
N LEU A 222 12.63 3.47 -3.96
CA LEU A 222 12.38 4.79 -3.39
C LEU A 222 11.58 5.65 -4.36
N ASP A 223 12.23 6.19 -5.39
CA ASP A 223 11.59 7.11 -6.34
C ASP A 223 10.53 6.41 -7.20
N GLY A 224 10.67 5.10 -7.42
CA GLY A 224 9.72 4.22 -8.10
C GLY A 224 8.57 3.71 -7.23
N HIS A 225 8.27 4.38 -6.10
CA HIS A 225 7.07 4.07 -5.34
C HIS A 225 5.80 4.31 -6.19
N LEU A 226 4.78 3.49 -5.94
CA LEU A 226 3.53 3.50 -6.68
C LEU A 226 2.46 4.28 -5.93
N ALA A 227 2.34 4.01 -4.63
CA ALA A 227 1.33 4.59 -3.77
C ALA A 227 1.77 4.61 -2.31
N VAL A 228 1.31 5.62 -1.57
CA VAL A 228 1.30 5.65 -0.10
C VAL A 228 -0.11 5.32 0.37
N ILE A 229 -0.23 4.29 1.20
CA ILE A 229 -1.50 3.75 1.69
C ILE A 229 -1.53 3.85 3.20
N LEU A 230 -2.65 4.37 3.70
CA LEU A 230 -2.99 4.33 5.12
C LEU A 230 -3.78 3.03 5.38
N PRO A 231 -3.20 2.03 6.05
CA PRO A 231 -3.83 0.73 6.21
C PRO A 231 -5.10 0.82 7.05
N SER A 232 -6.06 -0.06 6.76
CA SER A 232 -7.34 -0.16 7.48
C SER A 232 -7.23 -0.76 8.87
N GLY A 233 -6.05 -1.24 9.27
CA GLY A 233 -5.80 -1.90 10.54
C GLY A 233 -4.30 -2.08 10.77
N ARG A 234 -3.94 -3.01 11.65
CA ARG A 234 -2.54 -3.37 11.86
C ARG A 234 -1.99 -4.00 10.59
N PHE A 235 -0.82 -3.52 10.15
CA PHE A 235 -0.08 -4.09 9.05
C PHE A 235 1.35 -4.46 9.50
N PRO A 236 1.91 -5.61 9.06
CA PRO A 236 1.23 -6.66 8.31
C PRO A 236 0.08 -7.27 9.14
N PRO A 237 -0.93 -7.86 8.49
CA PRO A 237 -1.94 -8.63 9.20
C PRO A 237 -1.28 -9.74 10.04
N PRO A 238 -1.83 -10.06 11.22
CA PRO A 238 -1.30 -11.15 12.04
C PRO A 238 -1.36 -12.48 11.28
N PRO A 239 -0.48 -13.46 11.57
CA PRO A 239 -0.39 -14.71 10.80
C PRO A 239 -1.71 -15.47 10.68
N ASN A 240 -2.55 -15.40 11.71
CA ASN A 240 -3.85 -16.06 11.74
C ASN A 240 -4.89 -15.40 10.82
N ALA A 241 -4.60 -14.19 10.32
CA ALA A 241 -5.46 -13.41 9.44
C ALA A 241 -5.02 -13.43 7.97
N THR A 242 -3.95 -14.15 7.64
CA THR A 242 -3.48 -14.32 6.26
C THR A 242 -3.69 -15.72 5.78
#